data_AF-A0A7S2TM03-F1
#
_entry.id   AF-A0A7S2TM03-F1
#
_cell.length_a   1.000
_cell.length_b   1.000
_cell.length_c   1.000
_cell.angle_alpha   90.00
_cell.angle_beta   90.00
_cell.angle_gamma   90.00
#
_symmetry.space_group_name_H-M   'P 1'
#
loop_
_entity.id
_entity.type
_entity.pdbx_description
1 polymer ?
#
loop_
_entity_poly.entity_id
_entity_poly.type
_entity_poly.pdbx_seq_one_letter_code
_entity_poly.pdbx_strand_id
1 'polypeptide(L)'
;YRYYCYRYYLGMGGMEDSGPGFGRQRQQQRPSRSNSRSSSSKHKNNADRRSSQRTGARDADDVNYMVTGRELEFVPDIHVKLKGVAGPQNGMEGHIVGRAGNRYRVRLSSGSLVEVSGRNLQQIVHGATLVNLHVRPELNGQRVRLVAFDPVRGKYQGYLTGSSQPQLIRPKNVILPHGTKVRVAGLVSPKWAHLNGEPATIKSFDSRDNRYQILRMDGSTISIPLRNCFA
;
A
#
# COMPACT_ATOMS: atom_id res chain seq x y z
N TYR A 1 -1.74 -37.31 7.14
CA TYR A 1 -1.39 -35.91 6.84
C TYR A 1 -1.72 -35.61 5.38
N ARG A 2 -2.85 -34.92 5.12
CA ARG A 2 -3.31 -34.57 3.76
C ARG A 2 -3.13 -33.07 3.54
N TYR A 3 -2.39 -32.70 2.50
CA TYR A 3 -2.18 -31.31 2.05
C TYR A 3 -3.39 -30.86 1.21
N TYR A 4 -3.89 -29.64 1.47
CA TYR A 4 -4.80 -28.94 0.55
C TYR A 4 -3.98 -27.98 -0.32
N CYS A 5 -3.93 -28.26 -1.62
CA CYS A 5 -3.48 -27.35 -2.67
C CYS A 5 -4.69 -26.55 -3.18
N TYR A 6 -4.63 -25.22 -3.16
CA TYR A 6 -5.61 -24.37 -3.85
C TYR A 6 -5.10 -24.05 -5.27
N ARG A 7 -5.80 -24.60 -6.27
CA ARG A 7 -5.75 -24.17 -7.68
C ARG A 7 -6.73 -23.01 -7.89
N TYR A 8 -6.28 -21.97 -8.58
CA TYR A 8 -7.15 -20.94 -9.15
C TYR A 8 -7.76 -21.43 -10.46
N TYR A 9 -9.09 -21.35 -10.60
CA TYR A 9 -9.78 -21.43 -11.89
C TYR A 9 -10.47 -20.09 -12.17
N LEU A 10 -10.18 -19.53 -13.34
CA LEU A 10 -10.95 -18.50 -14.02
C LEU A 10 -12.03 -19.20 -14.87
N GLY A 11 -13.28 -18.78 -14.74
CA GLY A 11 -14.38 -19.10 -15.67
C GLY A 11 -15.44 -17.99 -15.51
N MET A 12 -15.61 -17.08 -16.47
CA MET A 12 -16.32 -17.19 -17.76
C MET A 12 -17.83 -17.39 -17.59
N GLY A 13 -18.57 -16.31 -17.90
CA GLY A 13 -19.79 -16.32 -18.71
C GLY A 13 -21.07 -16.84 -18.08
N GLY A 14 -21.86 -15.94 -17.48
CA GLY A 14 -23.27 -16.20 -17.16
C GLY A 14 -24.13 -16.15 -18.43
N MET A 15 -24.85 -17.25 -18.68
CA MET A 15 -26.01 -17.33 -19.57
C MET A 15 -27.23 -16.78 -18.81
N GLU A 16 -27.93 -15.81 -19.39
CA GLU A 16 -29.26 -15.38 -18.94
C GLU A 16 -30.33 -16.11 -19.75
N ASP A 17 -31.20 -16.82 -19.03
CA ASP A 17 -32.43 -17.43 -19.54
C ASP A 17 -33.52 -16.36 -19.67
N SER A 18 -34.21 -16.33 -20.81
CA SER A 18 -35.39 -15.49 -21.06
C SER A 18 -36.52 -16.36 -21.63
N GLY A 19 -37.69 -16.31 -20.99
CA GLY A 19 -38.93 -16.93 -21.44
C GLY A 19 -40.15 -16.22 -20.82
N PRO A 20 -41.37 -16.39 -21.39
CA PRO A 20 -42.03 -15.29 -22.11
C PRO A 20 -43.41 -14.89 -21.56
N GLY A 21 -43.97 -13.77 -22.04
CA GLY A 21 -45.42 -13.57 -21.99
C GLY A 21 -45.97 -12.16 -22.27
N PHE A 22 -46.67 -12.03 -23.41
CA PHE A 22 -47.86 -11.19 -23.73
C PHE A 22 -47.81 -9.68 -23.39
N GLY A 23 -48.05 -8.72 -24.28
CA GLY A 23 -48.90 -8.66 -25.47
C GLY A 23 -49.89 -7.49 -25.29
N ARG A 24 -49.85 -6.48 -26.17
CA ARG A 24 -51.02 -5.72 -26.71
C ARG A 24 -50.59 -4.52 -27.56
N GLN A 25 -51.13 -4.51 -28.78
CA GLN A 25 -51.22 -3.39 -29.71
C GLN A 25 -52.16 -2.30 -29.17
N ARG A 26 -51.90 -1.04 -29.50
CA ARG A 26 -52.78 -0.21 -30.34
C ARG A 26 -52.26 1.23 -30.49
N GLN A 27 -52.41 1.75 -31.72
CA GLN A 27 -52.90 3.08 -32.12
C GLN A 27 -52.26 4.31 -31.43
N GLN A 28 -52.01 5.46 -32.05
CA GLN A 28 -52.10 6.04 -33.39
C GLN A 28 -51.70 7.53 -33.16
N GLN A 29 -51.45 8.27 -34.25
CA GLN A 29 -51.55 9.74 -34.35
C GLN A 29 -50.36 10.61 -33.90
N ARG A 30 -49.67 11.12 -34.93
CA ARG A 30 -49.11 12.49 -34.98
C ARG A 30 -50.27 13.50 -34.93
N PRO A 31 -50.02 14.76 -34.49
CA PRO A 31 -49.67 15.79 -35.47
C PRO A 31 -48.59 16.80 -35.01
N SER A 32 -48.16 17.54 -36.03
CA SER A 32 -47.15 18.58 -36.18
C SER A 32 -47.49 19.96 -35.60
N ARG A 33 -46.46 20.85 -35.68
CA ARG A 33 -46.46 22.34 -35.65
C ARG A 33 -46.28 22.97 -34.27
N SER A 34 -45.61 24.11 -34.06
CA SER A 34 -44.73 25.00 -34.84
C SER A 34 -44.42 26.19 -33.92
N ASN A 35 -43.28 26.88 -34.11
CA ASN A 35 -43.02 28.29 -33.76
C ASN A 35 -43.06 28.67 -32.25
N SER A 36 -42.31 29.62 -31.72
CA SER A 36 -41.35 30.63 -32.21
C SER A 36 -40.91 31.45 -30.99
N ARG A 37 -39.64 31.92 -30.98
CA ARG A 37 -39.14 33.18 -30.34
C ARG A 37 -39.34 33.28 -28.80
N SER A 38 -38.49 33.88 -27.96
CA SER A 38 -37.44 34.89 -28.10
C SER A 38 -36.67 35.02 -26.78
N SER A 39 -35.41 35.47 -26.89
CA SER A 39 -34.68 36.42 -26.01
C SER A 39 -34.38 36.10 -24.54
N SER A 40 -33.06 36.06 -24.29
CA SER A 40 -32.29 36.65 -23.18
C SER A 40 -32.53 36.18 -21.75
N SER A 41 -31.49 35.60 -21.14
CA SER A 41 -30.94 36.09 -19.88
C SER A 41 -29.66 35.31 -19.53
N LYS A 42 -28.60 36.06 -19.24
CA LYS A 42 -27.33 35.59 -18.72
C LYS A 42 -27.55 35.05 -17.30
N HIS A 43 -27.10 33.84 -17.00
CA HIS A 43 -26.36 33.60 -15.76
C HIS A 43 -25.50 32.35 -15.88
N LYS A 44 -24.19 32.57 -15.79
CA LYS A 44 -23.16 31.57 -15.50
C LYS A 44 -23.56 30.84 -14.22
N ASN A 45 -23.54 29.51 -14.23
CA ASN A 45 -23.30 28.64 -13.06
C ASN A 45 -23.25 27.18 -13.54
N ASN A 46 -22.08 26.72 -13.97
CA ASN A 46 -21.84 25.28 -14.06
C ASN A 46 -20.34 24.99 -13.90
N ALA A 47 -19.85 25.15 -12.68
CA ALA A 47 -18.50 24.81 -12.28
C ALA A 47 -18.50 24.06 -10.95
N ASP A 48 -19.35 23.04 -10.79
CA ASP A 48 -19.38 22.28 -9.52
C ASP A 48 -19.75 20.79 -9.62
N ARG A 49 -19.53 20.15 -10.78
CA ARG A 49 -19.85 18.70 -10.94
C ARG A 49 -18.75 17.82 -11.55
N ARG A 50 -17.46 18.18 -11.42
CA ARG A 50 -16.35 17.38 -12.00
C ARG A 50 -15.20 16.98 -11.06
N SER A 51 -15.33 17.11 -9.74
CA SER A 51 -14.23 16.80 -8.82
C SER A 51 -14.22 15.37 -8.23
N SER A 52 -15.20 14.51 -8.48
CA SER A 52 -15.38 13.28 -7.68
C SER A 52 -14.92 11.95 -8.32
N GLN A 53 -14.23 11.93 -9.47
CA GLN A 53 -13.91 10.66 -10.17
C GLN A 53 -12.44 10.42 -10.55
N ARG A 54 -11.45 11.05 -9.89
CA ARG A 54 -10.03 10.94 -10.31
C ARG A 54 -9.03 10.49 -9.25
N THR A 55 -9.43 9.65 -8.29
CA THR A 55 -8.55 9.16 -7.21
C THR A 55 -8.05 7.72 -7.37
N GLY A 56 -8.39 7.01 -8.45
CA GLY A 56 -8.05 5.59 -8.59
C GLY A 56 -6.72 5.28 -9.30
N ALA A 57 -6.25 6.17 -10.20
CA ALA A 57 -5.18 5.84 -11.14
C ALA A 57 -3.77 6.30 -10.73
N ARG A 58 -3.64 7.16 -9.70
CA ARG A 58 -2.33 7.71 -9.29
C ARG A 58 -1.51 6.80 -8.38
N ASP A 59 -2.15 5.81 -7.75
CA ASP A 59 -1.48 4.94 -6.77
C ASP A 59 -0.60 3.86 -7.44
N ALA A 60 -0.75 3.60 -8.74
CA ALA A 60 -0.03 2.54 -9.45
C ALA A 60 1.37 2.96 -9.94
N ASP A 61 1.55 4.22 -10.34
CA ASP A 61 2.84 4.72 -10.84
C ASP A 61 3.88 4.92 -9.72
N ASP A 62 3.44 5.15 -8.48
CA ASP A 62 4.30 5.29 -7.29
C ASP A 62 5.01 3.97 -6.91
N VAL A 63 4.52 2.83 -7.40
CA VAL A 63 5.01 1.49 -7.04
C VAL A 63 6.31 1.12 -7.76
N ASN A 64 6.46 1.55 -9.00
CA ASN A 64 7.58 1.11 -9.85
C ASN A 64 8.96 1.55 -9.30
N TYR A 65 9.00 2.64 -8.52
CA TYR A 65 10.21 3.15 -7.88
C TYR A 65 10.72 2.32 -6.69
N MET A 66 9.93 1.39 -6.16
CA MET A 66 10.40 0.52 -5.06
C MET A 66 11.29 -0.63 -5.53
N VAL A 67 11.29 -0.91 -6.83
CA VAL A 67 11.98 -2.07 -7.41
C VAL A 67 13.41 -1.74 -7.87
N THR A 68 13.71 -0.47 -8.16
CA THR A 68 14.98 -0.04 -8.78
C THR A 68 15.98 0.64 -7.83
N GLY A 69 15.65 0.79 -6.55
CA GLY A 69 16.50 1.49 -5.57
C GLY A 69 17.56 0.62 -4.89
N ARG A 70 18.55 1.26 -4.24
CA ARG A 70 19.60 0.58 -3.43
C ARG A 70 18.97 -0.29 -2.34
N GLU A 71 19.43 -1.52 -2.15
CA GLU A 71 18.88 -2.44 -1.14
C GLU A 71 18.82 -1.79 0.26
N LEU A 72 17.77 -2.10 1.04
CA LEU A 72 17.69 -1.62 2.42
C LEU A 72 18.86 -2.18 3.21
N GLU A 73 19.61 -1.31 3.87
CA GLU A 73 20.61 -1.74 4.82
C GLU A 73 19.97 -1.99 6.17
N PHE A 74 19.96 -3.26 6.55
CA PHE A 74 19.47 -3.65 7.86
C PHE A 74 20.60 -3.66 8.88
N VAL A 75 20.27 -3.21 10.08
CA VAL A 75 21.15 -3.26 11.25
C VAL A 75 20.73 -4.42 12.16
N PRO A 76 21.56 -4.82 13.13
CA PRO A 76 21.16 -5.79 14.14
C PRO A 76 19.81 -5.43 14.81
N ASP A 77 19.13 -6.47 15.30
CA ASP A 77 17.84 -6.44 16.00
C ASP A 77 16.63 -6.05 15.14
N ILE A 78 16.80 -5.87 13.83
CA ILE A 78 15.66 -5.73 12.92
C ILE A 78 14.97 -7.09 12.73
N HIS A 79 13.68 -7.12 13.03
CA HIS A 79 12.81 -8.29 12.77
C HIS A 79 12.53 -8.44 11.29
N VAL A 80 12.67 -9.67 10.80
CA VAL A 80 12.52 -10.00 9.38
C VAL A 80 11.80 -11.33 9.19
N LYS A 81 11.11 -11.43 8.06
CA LYS A 81 10.60 -12.68 7.50
C LYS A 81 11.47 -13.06 6.30
N LEU A 82 11.85 -14.33 6.22
CA LEU A 82 12.54 -14.85 5.05
C LEU A 82 11.55 -15.00 3.88
N LYS A 83 11.94 -14.50 2.70
CA LYS A 83 11.18 -14.64 1.46
C LYS A 83 12.06 -15.11 0.30
N GLY A 84 11.50 -15.93 -0.58
CA GLY A 84 12.20 -16.43 -1.76
C GLY A 84 13.48 -17.22 -1.45
N VAL A 85 13.59 -17.78 -0.24
CA VAL A 85 14.69 -18.70 0.12
C VAL A 85 14.27 -20.10 -0.33
N ALA A 86 15.22 -20.91 -0.80
CA ALA A 86 14.94 -22.31 -1.10
C ALA A 86 14.87 -23.13 0.21
N GLY A 87 13.89 -24.03 0.30
CA GLY A 87 13.77 -24.97 1.42
C GLY A 87 12.81 -24.51 2.54
N PRO A 88 12.81 -25.23 3.68
CA PRO A 88 11.80 -25.09 4.72
C PRO A 88 11.88 -23.76 5.48
N GLN A 89 13.01 -23.04 5.41
CA GLN A 89 13.19 -21.78 6.11
C GLN A 89 12.41 -20.62 5.48
N ASN A 90 11.91 -20.77 4.25
CA ASN A 90 11.12 -19.73 3.59
C ASN A 90 9.84 -19.44 4.39
N GLY A 91 9.59 -18.16 4.67
CA GLY A 91 8.48 -17.72 5.48
C GLY A 91 8.74 -17.75 6.99
N MET A 92 9.86 -18.32 7.46
CA MET A 92 10.25 -18.23 8.86
C MET A 92 10.63 -16.80 9.24
N GLU A 93 10.39 -16.46 10.50
CA GLU A 93 10.69 -15.15 11.06
C GLU A 93 11.93 -15.23 11.95
N GLY A 94 12.59 -14.09 12.14
CA GLY A 94 13.77 -13.97 12.96
C GLY A 94 14.17 -12.52 13.16
N HIS A 95 15.37 -12.31 13.68
CA HIS A 95 16.00 -11.00 13.76
C HIS A 95 17.42 -11.06 13.20
N ILE A 96 17.89 -9.93 12.68
CA ILE A 96 19.25 -9.82 12.18
C ILE A 96 20.20 -9.71 13.35
N VAL A 97 21.26 -10.51 13.35
CA VAL A 97 22.32 -10.45 14.39
C VAL A 97 23.60 -9.80 13.86
N GLY A 98 23.72 -9.63 12.55
CA GLY A 98 24.88 -9.01 11.92
C GLY A 98 25.00 -9.36 10.45
N ARG A 99 26.21 -9.21 9.90
CA ARG A 99 26.53 -9.49 8.51
C ARG A 99 27.73 -10.43 8.39
N ALA A 100 27.76 -11.20 7.30
CA ALA A 100 28.87 -12.03 6.87
C ALA A 100 29.13 -11.72 5.40
N GLY A 101 30.09 -10.82 5.13
CA GLY A 101 30.29 -10.25 3.82
C GLY A 101 29.00 -9.60 3.30
N ASN A 102 28.50 -10.08 2.15
CA ASN A 102 27.29 -9.54 1.52
C ASN A 102 25.98 -10.20 1.98
N ARG A 103 26.03 -11.09 2.97
CA ARG A 103 24.84 -11.77 3.53
C ARG A 103 24.54 -11.25 4.93
N TYR A 104 23.26 -11.25 5.27
CA TYR A 104 22.79 -11.01 6.62
C TYR A 104 22.75 -12.31 7.39
N ARG A 105 23.26 -12.28 8.62
CA ARG A 105 23.08 -13.35 9.60
C ARG A 105 21.75 -13.11 10.30
N VAL A 106 20.83 -14.05 10.16
CA VAL A 106 19.50 -14.01 10.78
C VAL A 106 19.39 -15.13 11.79
N ARG A 107 19.07 -14.78 13.03
CA ARG A 107 18.65 -15.72 14.06
C ARG A 107 17.15 -15.95 13.90
N LEU A 108 16.78 -17.13 13.41
CA LEU A 108 15.38 -17.52 13.28
C LEU A 108 14.76 -17.76 14.65
N SER A 109 13.43 -17.63 14.74
CA SER A 109 12.68 -17.91 15.98
C SER A 109 12.83 -19.37 16.45
N SER A 110 13.23 -20.29 15.57
CA SER A 110 13.62 -21.66 15.92
C SER A 110 14.95 -21.77 16.66
N GLY A 111 15.72 -20.69 16.75
CA GLY A 111 17.08 -20.64 17.29
C GLY A 111 18.19 -20.85 16.24
N SER A 112 17.85 -21.33 15.04
CA SER A 112 18.81 -21.56 13.96
C SER A 112 19.43 -20.25 13.45
N LEU A 113 20.72 -20.28 13.08
CA LEU A 113 21.38 -19.19 12.37
C LEU A 113 21.40 -19.48 10.88
N VAL A 114 20.99 -18.51 10.06
CA VAL A 114 21.07 -18.61 8.61
C VAL A 114 21.73 -17.37 8.02
N GLU A 115 22.41 -17.54 6.89
CA GLU A 115 23.00 -16.45 6.12
C GLU A 115 22.26 -16.28 4.80
N VAL A 116 21.62 -15.13 4.62
CA VAL A 116 20.74 -14.85 3.47
C VAL A 116 21.08 -13.51 2.82
N SER A 117 20.77 -13.36 1.54
CA SER A 117 20.87 -12.07 0.86
C SER A 117 19.78 -11.12 1.35
N GLY A 118 20.00 -9.81 1.33
CA GLY A 118 18.98 -8.82 1.74
C GLY A 118 17.67 -8.94 0.94
N ARG A 119 17.74 -9.38 -0.32
CA ARG A 119 16.57 -9.59 -1.19
C ARG A 119 15.64 -10.68 -0.65
N ASN A 120 16.19 -11.55 0.18
CA ASN A 120 15.46 -12.61 0.86
C ASN A 120 14.88 -12.16 2.20
N LEU A 121 15.01 -10.88 2.56
CA LEU A 121 14.48 -10.32 3.79
C LEU A 121 13.27 -9.44 3.51
N GLN A 122 12.25 -9.61 4.33
CA GLN A 122 11.14 -8.69 4.44
C GLN A 122 11.12 -8.16 5.87
N GLN A 123 11.24 -6.85 6.05
CA GLN A 123 11.13 -6.28 7.39
C GLN A 123 9.72 -6.53 7.95
N ILE A 124 9.68 -6.97 9.21
CA ILE A 124 8.46 -6.99 10.02
C ILE A 124 8.51 -5.78 10.94
N VAL A 125 7.48 -4.94 10.88
CA VAL A 125 7.36 -3.75 11.73
C VAL A 125 6.36 -4.04 12.84
N HIS A 126 6.85 -4.11 14.07
CA HIS A 126 6.03 -4.23 15.27
C HIS A 126 5.65 -2.86 15.81
N GLY A 127 4.44 -2.73 16.37
CA GLY A 127 4.04 -1.51 17.08
C GLY A 127 3.77 -0.29 16.19
N ALA A 128 3.56 -0.49 14.88
CA ALA A 128 3.06 0.59 14.04
C ALA A 128 1.62 0.98 14.48
N THR A 129 1.23 2.23 14.25
CA THR A 129 -0.05 2.77 14.74
C THR A 129 -0.94 3.17 13.58
N LEU A 130 -2.19 2.72 13.58
CA LEU A 130 -3.17 3.12 12.57
C LEU A 130 -3.63 4.57 12.79
N VAL A 131 -3.72 5.34 11.71
CA VAL A 131 -4.17 6.75 11.74
C VAL A 131 -4.98 7.11 10.49
N ASN A 132 -5.69 8.23 10.56
CA ASN A 132 -6.40 8.84 9.42
C ASN A 132 -7.41 7.90 8.72
N LEU A 133 -7.94 6.90 9.44
CA LEU A 133 -8.99 6.02 8.93
C LEU A 133 -10.34 6.73 9.05
N HIS A 134 -11.02 6.91 7.91
CA HIS A 134 -12.34 7.52 7.84
C HIS A 134 -13.48 6.48 7.82
N VAL A 135 -13.22 5.31 7.23
CA VAL A 135 -14.22 4.24 7.11
C VAL A 135 -14.35 3.44 8.42
N ARG A 136 -13.24 3.30 9.15
CA ARG A 136 -13.17 2.58 10.44
C ARG A 136 -12.40 3.42 11.46
N PRO A 137 -12.94 4.59 11.86
CA PRO A 137 -12.25 5.52 12.74
C PRO A 137 -11.94 4.93 14.12
N GLU A 138 -12.70 3.93 14.56
CA GLU A 138 -12.51 3.18 15.80
C GLU A 138 -11.18 2.40 15.86
N LEU A 139 -10.56 2.17 14.70
CA LEU A 139 -9.26 1.51 14.61
C LEU A 139 -8.08 2.50 14.70
N ASN A 140 -8.32 3.81 14.63
CA ASN A 140 -7.25 4.79 14.82
C ASN A 140 -6.66 4.68 16.23
N GLY A 141 -5.33 4.79 16.34
CA GLY A 141 -4.59 4.58 17.58
C GLY A 141 -4.27 3.12 17.89
N GLN A 142 -4.91 2.15 17.21
CA GLN A 142 -4.61 0.74 17.43
C GLN A 142 -3.23 0.35 16.86
N ARG A 143 -2.58 -0.59 17.55
CA ARG A 143 -1.29 -1.15 17.13
C ARG A 143 -1.47 -2.25 16.10
N VAL A 144 -0.64 -2.19 15.07
CA VAL A 144 -0.59 -3.15 13.98
C VAL A 144 0.83 -3.69 13.80
N ARG A 145 0.92 -4.97 13.45
CA ARG A 145 2.14 -5.63 13.01
C ARG A 145 2.14 -5.71 11.48
N LEU A 146 3.04 -4.98 10.82
CA LEU A 146 3.18 -5.03 9.36
C LEU A 146 4.15 -6.15 8.99
N VAL A 147 3.77 -7.00 8.03
CA VAL A 147 4.54 -8.20 7.67
C VAL A 147 5.03 -8.22 6.22
N ALA A 148 4.41 -7.41 5.36
CA ALA A 148 4.75 -7.30 3.95
C ALA A 148 4.20 -5.99 3.39
N PHE A 149 4.78 -5.56 2.28
CA PHE A 149 4.18 -4.56 1.41
C PHE A 149 3.76 -5.24 0.10
N ASP A 150 2.51 -5.04 -0.30
CA ASP A 150 1.98 -5.44 -1.60
C ASP A 150 2.25 -4.28 -2.57
N PRO A 151 3.28 -4.38 -3.43
CA PRO A 151 3.60 -3.32 -4.38
C PRO A 151 2.43 -3.11 -5.34
N VAL A 152 1.81 -4.17 -5.86
CA VAL A 152 0.73 -4.07 -6.86
C VAL A 152 -0.44 -3.25 -6.33
N ARG A 153 -0.78 -3.41 -5.06
CA ARG A 153 -1.88 -2.67 -4.43
C ARG A 153 -1.46 -1.39 -3.71
N GLY A 154 -0.16 -1.12 -3.60
CA GLY A 154 0.40 0.00 -2.85
C GLY A 154 0.01 -0.01 -1.36
N LYS A 155 -0.12 -1.20 -0.75
CA LYS A 155 -0.63 -1.36 0.63
C LYS A 155 0.23 -2.31 1.44
N TYR A 156 0.37 -2.03 2.72
CA TYR A 156 0.89 -2.99 3.68
C TYR A 156 -0.10 -4.11 3.93
N GLN A 157 0.42 -5.32 4.09
CA GLN A 157 -0.28 -6.41 4.76
C GLN A 157 0.11 -6.38 6.24
N GLY A 158 -0.87 -6.24 7.13
CA GLY A 158 -0.64 -6.20 8.56
C GLY A 158 -1.73 -6.85 9.39
N TYR A 159 -1.40 -7.17 10.64
CA TYR A 159 -2.31 -7.78 11.60
C TYR A 159 -2.57 -6.82 12.76
N LEU A 160 -3.84 -6.53 13.00
CA LEU A 160 -4.26 -5.83 14.22
C LEU A 160 -3.94 -6.70 15.44
N THR A 161 -3.63 -6.07 16.56
CA THR A 161 -3.42 -6.79 17.83
C THR A 161 -4.67 -7.61 18.16
N GLY A 162 -4.52 -8.92 18.36
CA GLY A 162 -5.62 -9.84 18.64
C GLY A 162 -6.38 -10.38 17.42
N SER A 163 -6.03 -9.97 16.19
CA SER A 163 -6.64 -10.48 14.97
C SER A 163 -5.69 -11.43 14.22
N SER A 164 -6.22 -12.56 13.76
CA SER A 164 -5.52 -13.48 12.85
C SER A 164 -5.73 -13.16 11.37
N GLN A 165 -6.61 -12.21 11.04
CA GLN A 165 -6.96 -11.86 9.68
C GLN A 165 -6.10 -10.68 9.17
N PRO A 166 -5.37 -10.84 8.06
CA PRO A 166 -4.56 -9.76 7.51
C PRO A 166 -5.44 -8.63 6.98
N GLN A 167 -5.01 -7.39 7.23
CA GLN A 167 -5.62 -6.17 6.72
C GLN A 167 -4.70 -5.53 5.68
N LEU A 168 -5.31 -4.94 4.64
CA LEU A 168 -4.60 -4.13 3.65
C LEU A 168 -4.64 -2.65 4.07
N ILE A 169 -3.49 -2.12 4.45
CA ILE A 169 -3.37 -0.81 5.07
C ILE A 169 -2.59 0.11 4.15
N ARG A 170 -3.12 1.31 3.87
CA ARG A 170 -2.39 2.29 3.05
C ARG A 170 -1.24 2.89 3.85
N PRO A 171 -0.11 3.23 3.22
CA PRO A 171 1.00 3.90 3.89
C PRO A 171 0.61 5.19 4.62
N LYS A 172 -0.27 6.00 4.04
CA LYS A 172 -0.79 7.22 4.67
C LYS A 172 -1.66 6.99 5.92
N ASN A 173 -1.99 5.74 6.21
CA ASN A 173 -2.86 5.34 7.32
C ASN A 173 -2.09 4.61 8.43
N VAL A 174 -0.76 4.65 8.41
CA VAL A 174 0.06 3.99 9.42
C VAL A 174 1.27 4.84 9.79
N ILE A 175 1.48 5.04 11.09
CA ILE A 175 2.70 5.60 11.66
C ILE A 175 3.64 4.44 12.00
N LEU A 176 4.84 4.47 11.43
CA LEU A 176 5.93 3.55 11.68
C LEU A 176 6.70 4.01 12.92
N PRO A 177 7.14 3.09 13.78
CA PRO A 177 7.89 3.43 14.98
C PRO A 177 9.30 3.94 14.65
N HIS A 178 9.91 4.62 15.63
CA HIS A 178 11.32 4.99 15.61
C HIS A 178 12.21 3.77 15.30
N GLY A 179 13.27 3.99 14.52
CA GLY A 179 14.24 2.95 14.15
C GLY A 179 13.81 2.10 12.94
N THR A 180 12.58 2.24 12.45
CA THR A 180 12.11 1.51 11.26
C THR A 180 12.96 1.89 10.04
N LYS A 181 13.54 0.90 9.35
CA LYS A 181 14.17 1.12 8.05
C LYS A 181 13.09 1.30 7.00
N VAL A 182 13.26 2.31 6.17
CA VAL A 182 12.31 2.68 5.13
C VAL A 182 13.03 3.05 3.85
N ARG A 183 12.33 2.92 2.74
CA ARG A 183 12.68 3.48 1.45
C ARG A 183 11.81 4.71 1.21
N VAL A 184 12.45 5.77 0.71
CA VAL A 184 11.73 6.96 0.27
C VAL A 184 11.17 6.71 -1.14
N ALA A 185 9.91 7.04 -1.38
CA ALA A 185 9.32 6.96 -2.72
C ALA A 185 8.19 7.99 -2.92
N GLY A 186 7.73 8.19 -4.16
CA GLY A 186 6.61 9.06 -4.51
C GLY A 186 6.87 10.56 -4.34
N LEU A 187 8.13 11.00 -4.22
CA LEU A 187 8.48 12.43 -4.18
C LEU A 187 8.48 12.98 -5.62
N VAL A 188 7.58 13.92 -5.89
CA VAL A 188 7.38 14.49 -7.24
C VAL A 188 8.06 15.85 -7.44
N SER A 189 8.44 16.52 -6.37
CA SER A 189 9.10 17.82 -6.48
C SER A 189 10.51 17.63 -7.05
N PRO A 190 10.94 18.41 -8.06
CA PRO A 190 12.28 18.31 -8.63
C PRO A 190 13.40 18.39 -7.57
N LYS A 191 13.18 19.18 -6.52
CA LYS A 191 14.11 19.32 -5.39
C LYS A 191 14.34 18.01 -4.65
N TRP A 192 13.36 17.11 -4.59
CA TRP A 192 13.39 15.92 -3.72
C TRP A 192 13.26 14.60 -4.48
N ALA A 193 12.95 14.64 -5.78
CA ALA A 193 12.73 13.45 -6.61
C ALA A 193 13.95 12.51 -6.65
N HIS A 194 15.17 13.06 -6.55
CA HIS A 194 16.42 12.29 -6.51
C HIS A 194 16.56 11.42 -5.26
N LEU A 195 15.76 11.65 -4.21
CA LEU A 195 15.76 10.84 -2.99
C LEU A 195 14.88 9.59 -3.12
N ASN A 196 14.05 9.48 -4.16
CA ASN A 196 13.26 8.28 -4.38
C ASN A 196 14.18 7.07 -4.58
N GLY A 197 13.90 5.98 -3.88
CA GLY A 197 14.73 4.79 -3.84
C GLY A 197 15.84 4.85 -2.79
N GLU A 198 16.09 5.97 -2.11
CA GLU A 198 17.09 6.02 -1.04
C GLU A 198 16.61 5.31 0.23
N PRO A 199 17.47 4.50 0.88
CA PRO A 199 17.21 3.93 2.20
C PRO A 199 17.37 5.00 3.29
N ALA A 200 16.54 4.93 4.33
CA ALA A 200 16.57 5.81 5.49
C ALA A 200 16.05 5.10 6.75
N THR A 201 16.18 5.76 7.89
CA THR A 201 15.64 5.29 9.18
C THR A 201 14.68 6.32 9.76
N ILE A 202 13.52 5.90 10.25
CA ILE A 202 12.58 6.79 10.95
C ILE A 202 13.22 7.28 12.26
N LYS A 203 13.39 8.60 12.40
CA LYS A 203 13.87 9.25 13.63
C LYS A 203 12.73 9.74 14.51
N SER A 204 11.72 10.36 13.91
CA SER A 204 10.51 10.77 14.63
C SER A 204 9.38 11.04 13.65
N PHE A 205 8.17 11.14 14.18
CA PHE A 205 6.99 11.55 13.44
C PHE A 205 6.45 12.85 14.02
N ASP A 206 6.27 13.85 13.17
CA ASP A 206 5.58 15.10 13.50
C ASP A 206 4.11 14.96 13.11
N SER A 207 3.26 14.87 14.13
CA SER A 207 1.81 14.73 13.96
C SER A 207 1.13 16.02 13.50
N ARG A 208 1.75 17.20 13.70
CA ARG A 208 1.18 18.48 13.27
C ARG A 208 1.22 18.58 11.74
N ASP A 209 2.37 18.23 11.17
CA ASP A 209 2.59 18.33 9.72
C ASP A 209 2.34 17.02 8.97
N ASN A 210 2.08 15.90 9.68
CA ASN A 210 2.00 14.55 9.12
C ASN A 210 3.25 14.15 8.31
N ARG A 211 4.43 14.44 8.88
CA ARG A 211 5.73 14.17 8.25
C ARG A 211 6.64 13.37 9.17
N TYR A 212 7.46 12.52 8.58
CA TYR A 212 8.57 11.91 9.28
C TYR A 212 9.81 12.79 9.21
N GLN A 213 10.55 12.83 10.31
CA GLN A 213 11.97 13.10 10.27
C GLN A 213 12.69 11.77 10.03
N ILE A 214 13.43 11.68 8.93
CA ILE A 214 14.19 10.48 8.58
C ILE A 214 15.69 10.75 8.62
N LEU A 215 16.46 9.80 9.11
CA LEU A 215 17.92 9.79 9.08
C LEU A 215 18.40 9.08 7.82
N ARG A 216 19.14 9.79 6.98
CA ARG A 216 19.76 9.27 5.75
C ARG A 216 21.10 8.61 6.06
N MET A 217 21.65 7.88 5.09
CA MET A 217 22.94 7.20 5.23
C MET A 217 24.12 8.15 5.42
N ASP A 218 24.03 9.38 4.89
CA ASP A 218 25.03 10.43 5.08
C ASP A 218 24.95 11.13 6.45
N GLY A 219 24.06 10.66 7.34
CA GLY A 219 23.83 11.24 8.66
C GLY A 219 22.89 12.45 8.67
N SER A 220 22.49 12.97 7.50
CA SER A 220 21.56 14.09 7.41
C SER A 220 20.14 13.68 7.80
N THR A 221 19.38 14.61 8.38
CA THR A 221 17.96 14.43 8.71
C THR A 221 17.11 15.27 7.77
N ILE A 222 16.06 14.68 7.19
CA ILE A 222 15.10 15.39 6.33
C ILE A 222 13.66 15.11 6.73
N SER A 223 12.77 16.05 6.42
CA SER A 223 11.34 15.94 6.68
C SER A 223 10.57 15.53 5.42
N ILE A 224 9.90 14.37 5.44
CA ILE A 224 9.14 13.86 4.28
C ILE A 224 7.72 13.41 4.68
N PRO A 225 6.73 13.52 3.78
CA PRO A 225 5.36 13.13 4.08
C PRO A 225 5.24 11.66 4.49
N LEU A 226 4.30 11.37 5.38
CA LEU A 226 3.96 10.01 5.83
C LEU A 226 3.84 9.00 4.68
N ARG A 227 3.12 9.38 3.61
CA ARG A 227 2.82 8.52 2.46
C ARG A 227 4.04 8.18 1.59
N ASN A 228 5.18 8.83 1.82
CA ASN A 228 6.40 8.71 1.02
C ASN A 228 7.45 7.81 1.69
N CYS A 229 7.12 7.17 2.83
CA CYS A 229 8.00 6.24 3.54
C CYS A 229 7.46 4.82 3.49
N PHE A 230 8.27 3.88 3.02
CA PHE A 230 7.88 2.49 2.80
C PHE A 230 8.84 1.51 3.49
N ALA A 231 8.34 0.67 4.40
CA ALA A 231 9.12 -0.34 5.10
C ALA A 231 9.29 -1.65 4.31
#